data_AF-A0A2R4WLY5-F1
#
_entry.id   AF-A0A2R4WLY5-F1
#
_cell.length_a   1.000
_cell.length_b   1.000
_cell.length_c   1.000
_cell.angle_alpha   90.00
_cell.angle_beta   90.00
_cell.angle_gamma   90.00
#
_symmetry.space_group_name_H-M   'P 1'
#
loop_
_entity.id
_entity.type
_entity.pdbx_description
1 polymer ?
#
loop_
_entity_poly.entity_id
_entity_poly.type
_entity_poly.pdbx_seq_one_letter_code
_entity_poly.pdbx_strand_id
1 'polypeptide(L)'
;MVEDPRTTTHDDQESKQKEIEQSFDLGFAHGGFGAQTWPAWNAYVNRDILDLFDEEDWIDHRDVLVPHFERVRQSAKMMRYPITAARKLGELLHHAVRLGLVVENPNGPQGRGWRLVHRDPYWIVDGKGFGKFARQIRGLPPTQQIVEDMYQARLAKLNATLNRKARDKADDRITALVAAILEADPDAVVPGQWTHQLRRRPSFLPALMLGKRIAGCAPVIREAHHTAGLDRGAVQEWINSLESFLRNAPYRLRERELRARLDVQRGIHAEIPEDDADALEALL
;
A
#
# COMPACT_ATOMS: atom_id res chain seq x y z
N MET A 1 5.58 -14.39 41.94
CA MET A 1 4.96 -15.24 40.90
C MET A 1 4.74 -14.37 39.69
N VAL A 2 5.58 -14.53 38.67
CA VAL A 2 5.41 -13.88 37.37
C VAL A 2 4.59 -14.87 36.55
N GLU A 3 3.33 -14.56 36.27
CA GLU A 3 2.51 -15.37 35.36
C GLU A 3 3.16 -15.34 33.98
N ASP A 4 3.46 -16.52 33.46
CA ASP A 4 4.03 -16.72 32.14
C ASP A 4 2.97 -16.39 31.07
N PRO A 5 3.15 -15.35 30.24
CA PRO A 5 2.14 -14.91 29.28
C PRO A 5 2.00 -15.81 28.04
N ARG A 6 2.50 -17.06 28.08
CA ARG A 6 2.65 -17.93 26.89
C ARG A 6 1.70 -19.13 26.81
N THR A 7 0.79 -19.33 27.75
CA THR A 7 -0.25 -20.36 27.64
C THR A 7 -1.62 -19.75 27.39
N THR A 8 -1.81 -19.16 26.20
CA THR A 8 -3.19 -19.12 25.65
C THR A 8 -3.50 -20.55 25.25
N THR A 9 -4.38 -21.20 26.02
CA THR A 9 -4.78 -22.59 25.76
C THR A 9 -5.50 -22.67 24.40
N HIS A 10 -5.45 -23.84 23.76
CA HIS A 10 -6.15 -24.10 22.49
C HIS A 10 -7.63 -23.69 22.55
N ASP A 11 -8.27 -23.93 23.70
CA ASP A 11 -9.67 -23.57 23.98
C ASP A 11 -9.93 -22.04 23.94
N ASP A 12 -8.99 -21.23 24.42
CA ASP A 12 -9.09 -19.77 24.38
C ASP A 12 -8.98 -19.22 22.94
N GLN A 13 -8.22 -19.91 22.08
CA GLN A 13 -8.11 -19.54 20.67
C GLN A 13 -9.38 -19.90 19.90
N GLU A 14 -9.94 -21.08 20.15
CA GLU A 14 -11.18 -21.54 19.52
C GLU A 14 -12.39 -20.67 19.92
N SER A 15 -12.49 -20.30 21.20
CA SER A 15 -13.54 -19.39 21.70
C SER A 15 -13.47 -18.01 21.03
N LYS A 16 -12.26 -17.42 20.93
CA LYS A 16 -12.05 -16.13 20.26
C LYS A 16 -12.37 -16.19 18.76
N GLN A 17 -12.01 -17.29 18.11
CA GLN A 17 -12.33 -17.49 16.70
C GLN A 17 -13.85 -17.54 16.48
N LYS A 18 -14.57 -18.25 17.35
CA LYS A 18 -16.04 -18.32 17.31
C LYS A 18 -16.69 -16.95 17.53
N GLU A 19 -16.20 -16.15 18.47
CA GLU A 19 -16.68 -14.78 18.69
C GLU A 19 -16.47 -13.88 17.46
N ILE A 20 -15.32 -14.02 16.80
CA ILE A 20 -15.01 -13.30 15.55
C ILE A 20 -16.01 -13.67 14.45
N GLU A 21 -16.26 -14.97 14.24
CA GLU A 21 -17.21 -15.46 13.23
C GLU A 21 -18.64 -15.00 13.52
N GLN A 22 -19.09 -15.09 14.78
CA GLN A 22 -20.41 -14.60 15.19
C GLN A 22 -20.55 -13.08 14.96
N SER A 23 -19.50 -12.31 15.20
CA SER A 23 -19.53 -10.86 14.97
C SER A 23 -19.60 -10.52 13.49
N PHE A 24 -18.88 -11.27 12.66
CA PHE A 24 -18.98 -11.17 11.20
C PHE A 24 -20.41 -11.45 10.73
N ASP A 25 -21.00 -12.58 11.15
CA ASP A 25 -22.35 -12.96 10.75
C ASP A 25 -23.39 -11.93 11.18
N LEU A 26 -23.26 -11.37 12.38
CA LEU A 26 -24.12 -10.29 12.86
C LEU A 26 -23.99 -9.04 11.96
N GLY A 27 -22.77 -8.66 11.60
CA GLY A 27 -22.51 -7.55 10.67
C GLY A 27 -23.13 -7.80 9.29
N PHE A 28 -22.97 -9.01 8.77
CA PHE A 28 -23.51 -9.40 7.47
C PHE A 28 -25.04 -9.45 7.46
N ALA A 29 -25.67 -9.95 8.52
CA ALA A 29 -27.13 -10.03 8.60
C ALA A 29 -27.80 -8.64 8.63
N HIS A 30 -27.20 -7.68 9.33
CA HIS A 30 -27.83 -6.38 9.60
C HIS A 30 -27.31 -5.22 8.74
N GLY A 31 -26.16 -5.37 8.09
CA GLY A 31 -25.62 -4.38 7.15
C GLY A 31 -25.02 -3.11 7.76
N GLY A 32 -25.19 -2.89 9.07
CA GLY A 32 -24.50 -1.82 9.78
C GLY A 32 -24.81 -0.41 9.25
N PHE A 33 -23.91 0.53 9.59
CA PHE A 33 -24.10 1.97 9.39
C PHE A 33 -23.24 2.47 8.21
N GLY A 34 -23.82 3.22 7.27
CA GLY A 34 -23.01 3.84 6.21
C GLY A 34 -23.80 4.54 5.10
N ALA A 35 -24.73 3.83 4.45
CA ALA A 35 -25.41 4.34 3.25
C ALA A 35 -26.22 5.63 3.47
N GLN A 36 -26.80 5.80 4.66
CA GLN A 36 -27.65 6.95 4.98
C GLN A 36 -26.86 8.16 5.48
N THR A 37 -25.62 7.98 5.93
CA THR A 37 -24.83 9.02 6.60
C THR A 37 -23.67 9.52 5.75
N TRP A 38 -23.23 8.72 4.78
CA TRP A 38 -22.10 9.04 3.92
C TRP A 38 -22.57 8.99 2.46
N PRO A 39 -22.81 10.13 1.79
CA PRO A 39 -23.29 10.13 0.41
C PRO A 39 -22.36 9.42 -0.58
N ALA A 40 -21.08 9.25 -0.22
CA ALA A 40 -20.07 8.53 -0.99
C ALA A 40 -19.95 7.02 -0.65
N TRP A 41 -20.81 6.48 0.22
CA TRP A 41 -20.68 5.13 0.78
C TRP A 41 -20.57 4.04 -0.29
N ASN A 42 -21.44 4.05 -1.31
CA ASN A 42 -21.43 3.02 -2.36
C ASN A 42 -20.09 2.94 -3.10
N ALA A 43 -19.45 4.10 -3.34
CA ALA A 43 -18.13 4.14 -3.97
C ALA A 43 -17.02 3.61 -3.05
N TYR A 44 -17.13 3.81 -1.74
CA TYR A 44 -16.19 3.22 -0.77
C TYR A 44 -16.37 1.71 -0.67
N VAL A 45 -17.61 1.22 -0.58
CA VAL A 45 -17.91 -0.22 -0.61
C VAL A 45 -17.34 -0.85 -1.88
N ASN A 46 -17.59 -0.25 -3.04
CA ASN A 46 -17.07 -0.77 -4.30
C ASN A 46 -15.55 -0.84 -4.34
N ARG A 47 -14.87 0.24 -3.94
CA ARG A 47 -13.40 0.26 -3.86
C ARG A 47 -12.89 -0.81 -2.90
N ASP A 48 -13.44 -0.87 -1.70
CA ASP A 48 -12.94 -1.75 -0.63
C ASP A 48 -13.20 -3.24 -0.97
N ILE A 49 -14.25 -3.56 -1.72
CA ILE A 49 -14.53 -4.90 -2.25
C ILE A 49 -13.56 -5.27 -3.37
N LEU A 50 -13.33 -4.39 -4.34
CA LEU A 50 -12.33 -4.63 -5.38
C LEU A 50 -10.95 -4.85 -4.77
N ASP A 51 -10.60 -4.04 -3.77
CA ASP A 51 -9.36 -4.22 -3.02
C ASP A 51 -9.34 -5.51 -2.20
N LEU A 52 -10.48 -5.98 -1.67
CA LEU A 52 -10.59 -7.22 -0.89
C LEU A 52 -10.34 -8.45 -1.75
N PHE A 53 -10.93 -8.49 -2.94
CA PHE A 53 -10.78 -9.57 -3.92
C PHE A 53 -9.45 -9.50 -4.68
N ASP A 54 -8.90 -8.31 -4.90
CA ASP A 54 -7.63 -8.09 -5.61
C ASP A 54 -7.62 -8.79 -6.98
N GLU A 55 -6.81 -9.85 -7.16
CA GLU A 55 -6.76 -10.64 -8.38
C GLU A 55 -7.64 -11.90 -8.34
N GLU A 56 -8.30 -12.20 -7.22
CA GLU A 56 -9.17 -13.35 -7.05
C GLU A 56 -10.63 -13.00 -7.38
N ASP A 57 -11.37 -13.94 -7.98
CA ASP A 57 -12.81 -13.76 -8.24
C ASP A 57 -13.69 -14.36 -7.13
N TRP A 58 -13.07 -15.07 -6.19
CA TRP A 58 -13.74 -15.83 -5.15
C TRP A 58 -12.98 -15.68 -3.84
N ILE A 59 -13.72 -15.52 -2.74
CA ILE A 59 -13.13 -15.60 -1.40
C ILE A 59 -14.05 -16.44 -0.50
N ASP A 60 -13.46 -17.44 0.15
CA ASP A 60 -14.13 -18.28 1.15
C ASP A 60 -14.30 -17.51 2.49
N HIS A 61 -15.30 -17.84 3.29
CA HIS A 61 -15.55 -17.17 4.58
C HIS A 61 -14.34 -17.15 5.53
N ARG A 62 -13.58 -18.23 5.58
CA ARG A 62 -12.35 -18.30 6.39
C ARG A 62 -11.24 -17.43 5.82
N ASP A 63 -11.12 -17.42 4.50
CA ASP A 63 -10.14 -16.64 3.75
C ASP A 63 -10.52 -15.17 3.59
N VAL A 64 -11.77 -14.77 3.85
CA VAL A 64 -12.17 -13.36 3.89
C VAL A 64 -11.60 -12.68 5.14
N LEU A 65 -11.60 -13.42 6.27
CA LEU A 65 -11.17 -12.89 7.55
C LEU A 65 -9.65 -12.67 7.58
N VAL A 66 -8.84 -13.62 7.09
CA VAL A 66 -7.37 -13.58 7.24
C VAL A 66 -6.71 -12.39 6.50
N PRO A 67 -6.88 -12.16 5.19
CA PRO A 67 -6.31 -11.03 4.45
C PRO A 67 -6.90 -9.69 4.89
N HIS A 68 -8.17 -9.65 5.30
CA HIS A 68 -8.75 -8.46 5.89
C HIS A 68 -8.09 -8.14 7.23
N PHE A 69 -7.88 -9.14 8.09
CA PHE A 69 -7.16 -8.99 9.33
C PHE A 69 -5.71 -8.60 9.10
N GLU A 70 -4.99 -9.16 8.14
CA GLU A 70 -3.64 -8.73 7.80
C GLU A 70 -3.58 -7.26 7.33
N ARG A 71 -4.57 -6.82 6.55
CA ARG A 71 -4.70 -5.42 6.12
C ARG A 71 -5.01 -4.48 7.28
N VAL A 72 -5.93 -4.89 8.15
CA VAL A 72 -6.27 -4.18 9.38
C VAL A 72 -5.11 -4.19 10.38
N ARG A 73 -4.29 -5.25 10.39
CA ARG A 73 -3.11 -5.44 11.24
C ARG A 73 -1.98 -4.46 10.91
N GLN A 74 -1.91 -3.98 9.67
CA GLN A 74 -1.01 -2.88 9.31
C GLN A 74 -1.50 -1.51 9.80
N SER A 75 -2.78 -1.38 10.18
CA SER A 75 -3.34 -0.17 10.77
C SER A 75 -3.33 -0.26 12.29
N ALA A 76 -2.34 0.38 12.93
CA ALA A 76 -2.11 0.33 14.38
C ALA A 76 -3.34 0.64 15.27
N LYS A 77 -4.35 1.35 14.73
CA LYS A 77 -5.57 1.72 15.47
C LYS A 77 -6.64 0.62 15.50
N MET A 78 -6.71 -0.28 14.51
CA MET A 78 -7.73 -1.32 14.44
C MET A 78 -7.23 -2.71 14.87
N MET A 79 -5.92 -2.89 15.03
CA MET A 79 -5.31 -4.09 15.64
C MET A 79 -5.84 -4.46 17.02
N ARG A 80 -6.38 -3.49 17.78
CA ARG A 80 -6.84 -3.73 19.16
C ARG A 80 -8.20 -4.43 19.26
N TYR A 81 -8.96 -4.57 18.16
CA TYR A 81 -10.37 -4.99 18.23
C TYR A 81 -10.77 -5.94 17.09
N PRO A 82 -10.33 -7.22 17.10
CA PRO A 82 -10.60 -8.15 16.02
C PRO A 82 -12.09 -8.41 15.78
N ILE A 83 -12.87 -8.53 16.86
CA ILE A 83 -14.34 -8.68 16.83
C ILE A 83 -14.99 -7.51 16.07
N THR A 84 -14.57 -6.27 16.32
CA THR A 84 -15.09 -5.08 15.63
C THR A 84 -14.73 -5.06 14.16
N ALA A 85 -13.53 -5.51 13.80
CA ALA A 85 -13.12 -5.59 12.39
C ALA A 85 -13.92 -6.67 11.64
N ALA A 86 -14.14 -7.84 12.26
CA ALA A 86 -14.98 -8.90 11.72
C ALA A 86 -16.40 -8.39 11.42
N ARG A 87 -17.00 -7.69 12.39
CA ARG A 87 -18.32 -7.06 12.21
C ARG A 87 -18.34 -6.09 11.03
N LYS A 88 -17.38 -5.17 10.94
CA LYS A 88 -17.29 -4.20 9.83
C LYS A 88 -17.12 -4.86 8.47
N LEU A 89 -16.39 -5.98 8.41
CA LEU A 89 -16.23 -6.76 7.20
C LEU A 89 -17.54 -7.44 6.78
N GLY A 90 -18.30 -7.98 7.74
CA GLY A 90 -19.65 -8.46 7.51
C GLY A 90 -20.57 -7.36 6.97
N GLU A 91 -20.54 -6.17 7.59
CA GLU A 91 -21.30 -4.99 7.14
C GLU A 91 -20.90 -4.55 5.71
N LEU A 92 -19.60 -4.57 5.39
CA LEU A 92 -19.09 -4.30 4.04
C LEU A 92 -19.66 -5.31 3.02
N LEU A 93 -19.60 -6.60 3.30
CA LEU A 93 -20.09 -7.66 2.41
C LEU A 93 -21.61 -7.63 2.25
N HIS A 94 -22.36 -7.32 3.32
CA HIS A 94 -23.80 -7.09 3.22
C HIS A 94 -24.11 -6.01 2.18
N HIS A 95 -23.43 -4.86 2.29
CA HIS A 95 -23.63 -3.77 1.34
C HIS A 95 -23.19 -4.15 -0.08
N ALA A 96 -22.10 -4.90 -0.22
CA ALA A 96 -21.62 -5.37 -1.51
C ALA A 96 -22.63 -6.28 -2.22
N VAL A 97 -23.25 -7.22 -1.48
CA VAL A 97 -24.33 -8.09 -1.98
C VAL A 97 -25.54 -7.25 -2.38
N ARG A 98 -25.97 -6.31 -1.53
CA ARG A 98 -27.10 -5.42 -1.82
C ARG A 98 -26.87 -4.56 -3.07
N LEU A 99 -25.63 -4.14 -3.33
CA LEU A 99 -25.24 -3.37 -4.51
C LEU A 99 -25.01 -4.24 -5.76
N GLY A 100 -25.12 -5.57 -5.65
CA GLY A 100 -24.86 -6.50 -6.75
C GLY A 100 -23.39 -6.58 -7.17
N LEU A 101 -22.47 -6.17 -6.30
CA LEU A 101 -21.02 -6.22 -6.58
C LEU A 101 -20.45 -7.62 -6.37
N VAL A 102 -21.01 -8.35 -5.40
CA VAL A 102 -20.66 -9.75 -5.11
C VAL A 102 -21.93 -10.58 -5.00
N VAL A 103 -21.82 -11.87 -5.28
CA VAL A 103 -22.88 -12.85 -5.06
C VAL A 103 -22.40 -13.82 -3.99
N GLU A 104 -23.22 -13.97 -2.95
CA GLU A 104 -23.03 -15.01 -1.95
C GLU A 104 -23.33 -16.38 -2.57
N ASN A 105 -22.44 -17.34 -2.34
CA ASN A 105 -22.68 -18.73 -2.67
C ASN A 105 -22.49 -19.56 -1.39
N PRO A 106 -23.59 -20.14 -0.84
CA PRO A 106 -23.56 -20.87 0.42
C PRO A 106 -22.86 -22.23 0.32
N ASN A 107 -22.68 -22.77 -0.90
CA ASN A 107 -22.16 -24.10 -1.17
C ASN A 107 -20.84 -24.04 -1.96
N GLY A 108 -19.96 -23.10 -1.63
CA GLY A 108 -18.64 -23.00 -2.21
C GLY A 108 -17.74 -24.19 -1.85
N PRO A 109 -16.54 -24.28 -2.47
CA PRO A 109 -15.61 -25.40 -2.28
C PRO A 109 -15.22 -25.65 -0.81
N GLN A 110 -15.19 -24.60 0.02
CA GLN A 110 -14.87 -24.68 1.45
C GLN A 110 -16.03 -24.24 2.36
N GLY A 111 -17.27 -24.28 1.83
CA GLY A 111 -18.47 -23.77 2.49
C GLY A 111 -18.89 -22.41 1.95
N ARG A 112 -19.45 -21.56 2.82
CA ARG A 112 -19.94 -20.24 2.44
C ARG A 112 -18.82 -19.36 1.89
N GLY A 113 -19.06 -18.71 0.75
CA GLY A 113 -18.14 -17.73 0.18
C GLY A 113 -18.84 -16.72 -0.73
N TRP A 114 -18.04 -15.82 -1.30
CA TRP A 114 -18.55 -14.74 -2.16
C TRP A 114 -17.78 -14.71 -3.47
N ARG A 115 -18.51 -14.52 -4.56
CA ARG A 115 -17.96 -14.34 -5.90
C ARG A 115 -18.10 -12.90 -6.34
N LEU A 116 -17.02 -12.31 -6.83
CA LEU A 116 -17.06 -10.99 -7.46
C LEU A 116 -17.85 -11.08 -8.77
N VAL A 117 -18.80 -10.16 -8.97
CA VAL A 117 -19.60 -10.13 -10.21
C VAL A 117 -18.85 -9.37 -11.30
N HIS A 118 -18.19 -8.27 -10.92
CA HIS A 118 -17.48 -7.38 -11.84
C HIS A 118 -16.19 -6.83 -11.20
N ARG A 119 -15.09 -6.87 -11.97
CA ARG A 119 -13.81 -6.26 -11.56
C ARG A 119 -13.72 -4.76 -11.81
N ASP A 120 -14.55 -4.25 -12.71
CA ASP A 120 -14.56 -2.83 -13.00
C ASP A 120 -15.36 -2.03 -11.96
N PRO A 121 -14.95 -0.79 -11.64
CA PRO A 121 -15.70 0.05 -10.73
C PRO A 121 -17.07 0.41 -11.31
N TYR A 122 -18.11 0.22 -10.50
CA TYR A 122 -19.50 0.63 -10.74
C TYR A 122 -19.79 2.02 -10.20
N TRP A 123 -19.07 2.42 -9.15
CA TRP A 123 -19.27 3.68 -8.46
C TRP A 123 -17.94 4.42 -8.30
N ILE A 124 -17.96 5.73 -8.48
CA ILE A 124 -16.84 6.61 -8.17
C ILE A 124 -17.24 7.67 -7.16
N VAL A 125 -16.26 8.19 -6.42
CA VAL A 125 -16.45 9.36 -5.57
C VAL A 125 -16.36 10.61 -6.43
N ASP A 126 -17.42 11.40 -6.44
CA ASP A 126 -17.47 12.72 -7.06
C ASP A 126 -17.57 13.81 -5.98
N GLY A 127 -17.11 15.03 -6.30
CA GLY A 127 -17.05 16.15 -5.35
C GLY A 127 -15.82 16.17 -4.43
N LYS A 128 -15.78 17.16 -3.53
CA LYS A 128 -14.65 17.40 -2.59
C LYS A 128 -15.15 17.67 -1.17
N GLY A 129 -14.32 17.33 -0.18
CA GLY A 129 -14.62 17.56 1.23
C GLY A 129 -15.94 16.91 1.67
N PHE A 130 -16.80 17.70 2.31
CA PHE A 130 -18.13 17.29 2.76
C PHE A 130 -19.16 17.13 1.63
N GLY A 131 -18.88 17.67 0.43
CA GLY A 131 -19.73 17.53 -0.75
C GLY A 131 -19.44 16.28 -1.58
N LYS A 132 -18.79 15.26 -1.00
CA LYS A 132 -18.48 14.01 -1.70
C LYS A 132 -19.73 13.14 -1.80
N PHE A 133 -20.02 12.61 -2.99
CA PHE A 133 -21.12 11.67 -3.22
C PHE A 133 -20.69 10.54 -4.14
N ALA A 134 -21.42 9.43 -4.10
CA ALA A 134 -21.20 8.29 -4.97
C ALA A 134 -21.96 8.52 -6.27
N ARG A 135 -21.24 8.49 -7.40
CA ARG A 135 -21.81 8.56 -8.74
C ARG A 135 -21.66 7.21 -9.42
N GLN A 136 -22.76 6.65 -9.89
CA GLN A 136 -22.75 5.39 -10.62
C GLN A 136 -22.22 5.62 -12.03
N ILE A 137 -21.29 4.77 -12.47
CA ILE A 137 -20.64 4.83 -13.78
C ILE A 137 -20.87 3.58 -14.63
N ARG A 138 -21.40 2.50 -14.04
CA ARG A 138 -21.75 1.27 -14.75
C ARG A 138 -23.08 0.70 -14.25
N GLY A 139 -23.72 -0.12 -15.08
CA GLY A 139 -25.05 -0.68 -14.80
C GLY A 139 -26.17 0.35 -14.94
N LEU A 140 -25.92 1.42 -15.70
CA LEU A 140 -26.93 2.40 -16.07
C LEU A 140 -27.81 1.86 -17.22
N PRO A 141 -29.04 2.37 -17.41
CA PRO A 141 -29.82 2.12 -18.61
C PRO A 141 -28.98 2.38 -19.88
N PRO A 142 -29.17 1.61 -20.98
CA PRO A 142 -28.26 1.65 -22.14
C PRO A 142 -27.99 3.06 -22.69
N THR A 143 -29.01 3.91 -22.76
CA THR A 143 -28.88 5.30 -23.23
C THR A 143 -28.04 6.17 -22.29
N GLN A 144 -28.17 5.97 -20.97
CA GLN A 144 -27.37 6.69 -19.97
C GLN A 144 -25.94 6.14 -19.91
N GLN A 145 -25.76 4.83 -20.08
CA GLN A 145 -24.45 4.19 -20.11
C GLN A 145 -23.58 4.73 -21.26
N ILE A 146 -24.15 4.91 -22.46
CA ILE A 146 -23.41 5.49 -23.60
C ILE A 146 -22.92 6.91 -23.28
N VAL A 147 -23.77 7.75 -22.67
CA VAL A 147 -23.42 9.12 -22.30
C VAL A 147 -22.31 9.13 -21.25
N GLU A 148 -22.41 8.26 -20.25
CA GLU A 148 -21.40 8.12 -19.21
C GLU A 148 -20.06 7.61 -19.78
N ASP A 149 -20.10 6.60 -20.66
CA ASP A 149 -18.90 6.06 -21.30
C ASP A 149 -18.19 7.12 -22.14
N MET A 150 -18.95 7.93 -22.90
CA MET A 150 -18.41 9.07 -23.64
C MET A 150 -17.78 10.12 -22.71
N TYR A 151 -18.42 10.40 -21.58
CA TYR A 151 -17.89 11.32 -20.57
C TYR A 151 -16.59 10.80 -19.96
N GLN A 152 -16.54 9.52 -19.56
CA GLN A 152 -15.36 8.87 -19.01
C GLN A 152 -14.21 8.82 -20.02
N ALA A 153 -14.49 8.51 -21.28
CA ALA A 153 -13.49 8.53 -22.35
C ALA A 153 -12.89 9.94 -22.55
N ARG A 154 -13.73 10.97 -22.50
CA ARG A 154 -13.28 12.37 -22.58
C ARG A 154 -12.40 12.75 -21.38
N LEU A 155 -12.81 12.39 -20.18
CA LEU A 155 -12.01 12.62 -18.96
C LEU A 155 -10.68 11.88 -19.01
N ALA A 156 -10.65 10.62 -19.45
CA ALA A 156 -9.43 9.84 -19.60
C ALA A 156 -8.45 10.53 -20.56
N LYS A 157 -8.92 11.00 -21.72
CA LYS A 157 -8.10 11.75 -22.68
C LYS A 157 -7.56 13.07 -22.11
N LEU A 158 -8.40 13.81 -21.38
CA LEU A 158 -7.98 15.04 -20.71
C LEU A 158 -6.91 14.75 -19.65
N ASN A 159 -7.13 13.75 -18.80
CA ASN A 159 -6.19 13.36 -17.75
C ASN A 159 -4.86 12.88 -18.34
N ALA A 160 -4.88 12.05 -19.40
CA ALA A 160 -3.66 11.64 -20.10
C ALA A 160 -2.87 12.86 -20.62
N THR A 161 -3.57 13.84 -21.19
CA THR A 161 -2.95 15.08 -21.68
C THR A 161 -2.35 15.91 -20.53
N LEU A 162 -3.07 16.07 -19.43
CA LEU A 162 -2.60 16.83 -18.27
C LEU A 162 -1.44 16.12 -17.55
N ASN A 163 -1.47 14.79 -17.48
CA ASN A 163 -0.39 14.00 -16.92
C ASN A 163 0.87 14.12 -17.77
N ARG A 164 0.76 14.01 -19.10
CA ARG A 164 1.89 14.27 -20.01
C ARG A 164 2.49 15.66 -19.80
N LYS A 165 1.65 16.71 -19.83
CA LYS A 165 2.11 18.09 -19.58
C LYS A 165 2.79 18.26 -18.22
N ALA A 166 2.31 17.58 -17.18
CA ALA A 166 2.91 17.63 -15.86
C ALA A 166 4.30 16.98 -15.85
N ARG A 167 4.48 15.89 -16.59
CA ARG A 167 5.78 15.24 -16.77
C ARG A 167 6.74 16.14 -17.54
N ASP A 168 6.33 16.66 -18.69
CA ASP A 168 7.14 17.58 -19.50
C ASP A 168 7.60 18.80 -18.68
N LYS A 169 6.69 19.37 -17.87
CA LYS A 169 7.01 20.52 -17.00
C LYS A 169 8.00 20.17 -15.87
N ALA A 170 8.09 18.91 -15.47
CA ALA A 170 8.95 18.48 -14.38
C ALA A 170 10.41 18.26 -14.80
N ASP A 171 10.70 18.15 -16.10
CA ASP A 171 12.02 17.77 -16.64
C ASP A 171 13.15 18.64 -16.10
N ASP A 172 13.02 19.97 -16.21
CA ASP A 172 14.03 20.91 -15.75
C ASP A 172 14.24 20.84 -14.23
N ARG A 173 13.14 20.68 -13.48
CA ARG A 173 13.19 20.63 -12.01
C ARG A 173 13.86 19.36 -11.53
N ILE A 174 13.51 18.21 -12.09
CA ILE A 174 14.10 16.91 -11.77
C ILE A 174 15.59 16.93 -12.15
N THR A 175 15.93 17.45 -13.33
CA THR A 175 17.32 17.57 -13.78
C THR A 175 18.16 18.41 -12.81
N ALA A 176 17.66 19.57 -12.39
CA ALA A 176 18.33 20.42 -11.41
C ALA A 176 18.48 19.73 -10.05
N LEU A 177 17.46 19.02 -9.57
CA LEU A 177 17.53 18.28 -8.30
C LEU A 177 18.56 17.15 -8.34
N VAL A 178 18.62 16.39 -9.44
CA VAL A 178 19.62 15.32 -9.60
C VAL A 178 21.03 15.90 -9.63
N ALA A 179 21.25 17.03 -10.32
CA ALA A 179 22.54 17.71 -10.31
C ALA A 179 22.92 18.17 -8.89
N ALA A 180 22.00 18.81 -8.16
CA ALA A 180 22.23 19.26 -6.79
C ALA A 180 22.51 18.10 -5.82
N ILE A 181 21.87 16.93 -6.01
CA ILE A 181 22.16 15.73 -5.22
C ILE A 181 23.60 15.27 -5.44
N LEU A 182 24.06 15.24 -6.69
CA LEU A 182 25.42 14.82 -7.03
C LEU A 182 26.48 15.81 -6.56
N GLU A 183 26.16 17.10 -6.56
CA GLU A 183 27.03 18.14 -6.00
C GLU A 183 27.16 17.99 -4.48
N ALA A 184 26.04 17.78 -3.79
CA ALA A 184 26.02 17.64 -2.33
C ALA A 184 26.62 16.30 -1.86
N ASP A 185 26.44 15.22 -2.62
CA ASP A 185 26.83 13.86 -2.27
C ASP A 185 27.20 13.04 -3.54
N PRO A 186 28.47 13.11 -3.99
CA PRO A 186 28.92 12.42 -5.21
C PRO A 186 28.82 10.88 -5.13
N ASP A 187 28.89 10.33 -3.91
CA ASP A 187 28.80 8.89 -3.63
C ASP A 187 27.39 8.44 -3.26
N ALA A 188 26.37 9.29 -3.48
CA ALA A 188 24.99 8.96 -3.21
C ALA A 188 24.57 7.71 -3.99
N VAL A 189 23.82 6.83 -3.33
CA VAL A 189 23.24 5.62 -3.93
C VAL A 189 21.72 5.72 -4.00
N VAL A 190 21.12 5.03 -4.96
CA VAL A 190 19.67 4.93 -5.12
C VAL A 190 19.09 4.22 -3.89
N PRO A 191 18.17 4.86 -3.15
CA PRO A 191 17.64 4.30 -1.92
C PRO A 191 16.40 3.42 -2.20
N GLY A 192 16.10 2.51 -1.26
CA GLY A 192 14.99 1.54 -1.37
C GLY A 192 13.64 2.19 -1.69
N GLN A 193 13.32 3.33 -1.06
CA GLN A 193 12.03 3.99 -1.26
C GLN A 193 11.80 4.47 -2.70
N TRP A 194 12.83 4.57 -3.54
CA TRP A 194 12.65 4.90 -4.97
C TRP A 194 12.30 3.69 -5.81
N THR A 195 12.66 2.48 -5.34
CA THR A 195 12.52 1.23 -6.06
C THR A 195 11.39 0.34 -5.54
N HIS A 196 10.92 0.55 -4.31
CA HIS A 196 9.83 -0.24 -3.74
C HIS A 196 8.47 0.21 -4.25
N GLN A 197 7.69 -0.74 -4.75
CA GLN A 197 6.29 -0.54 -5.05
C GLN A 197 5.52 -0.47 -3.72
N LEU A 198 5.05 0.71 -3.36
CA LEU A 198 4.00 0.80 -2.33
C LEU A 198 2.71 0.33 -3.00
N ARG A 199 1.94 -0.60 -2.39
CA ARG A 199 0.81 -1.38 -2.97
C ARG A 199 -0.09 -0.73 -4.05
N ARG A 200 -0.22 0.60 -4.13
CA ARG A 200 -1.02 1.31 -5.15
C ARG A 200 -0.26 2.36 -5.94
N ARG A 201 1.06 2.36 -5.86
CA ARG A 201 1.93 3.36 -6.47
C ARG A 201 2.98 2.66 -7.29
N PRO A 202 3.19 3.06 -8.55
CA PRO A 202 4.33 2.57 -9.30
C PRO A 202 5.61 2.93 -8.54
N SER A 203 6.59 2.03 -8.56
CA SER A 203 7.94 2.41 -8.15
C SER A 203 8.44 3.50 -9.10
N PHE A 204 9.16 4.50 -8.58
CA PHE A 204 9.73 5.54 -9.43
C PHE A 204 10.84 4.96 -10.31
N LEU A 205 11.60 4.01 -9.76
CA LEU A 205 12.72 3.35 -10.43
C LEU A 205 12.57 1.82 -10.42
N PRO A 206 13.20 1.12 -11.38
CA PRO A 206 13.30 -0.34 -11.35
C PRO A 206 14.08 -0.87 -10.14
N ALA A 207 13.69 -2.03 -9.61
CA ALA A 207 14.34 -2.68 -8.46
C ALA A 207 15.86 -2.88 -8.64
N LEU A 208 16.31 -3.14 -9.87
CA LEU A 208 17.72 -3.34 -10.21
C LEU A 208 18.61 -2.10 -9.99
N MET A 209 18.02 -0.93 -9.73
CA MET A 209 18.77 0.29 -9.44
C MET A 209 19.12 0.44 -7.96
N LEU A 210 18.51 -0.37 -7.07
CA LEU A 210 18.72 -0.29 -5.63
C LEU A 210 20.22 -0.38 -5.29
N GLY A 211 20.72 0.59 -4.51
CA GLY A 211 22.11 0.64 -4.05
C GLY A 211 23.13 1.06 -5.11
N LYS A 212 22.73 1.24 -6.38
CA LYS A 212 23.65 1.76 -7.41
C LYS A 212 23.92 3.24 -7.19
N ARG A 213 25.11 3.70 -7.57
CA ARG A 213 25.49 5.12 -7.51
C ARG A 213 24.57 5.96 -8.39
N ILE A 214 24.04 7.04 -7.84
CA ILE A 214 23.17 7.99 -8.54
C ILE A 214 23.87 8.55 -9.77
N ALA A 215 25.19 8.79 -9.72
CA ALA A 215 25.95 9.30 -10.86
C ALA A 215 25.81 8.39 -12.11
N GLY A 216 25.88 7.06 -11.91
CA GLY A 216 25.73 6.08 -12.99
C GLY A 216 24.28 5.88 -13.44
N CYS A 217 23.30 6.29 -12.63
CA CYS A 217 21.88 6.15 -12.91
C CYS A 217 21.21 7.48 -13.28
N ALA A 218 21.93 8.59 -13.30
CA ALA A 218 21.37 9.94 -13.43
C ALA A 218 20.45 10.11 -14.65
N PRO A 219 20.80 9.60 -15.87
CA PRO A 219 19.89 9.67 -17.01
C PRO A 219 18.56 8.94 -16.76
N VAL A 220 18.61 7.75 -16.13
CA VAL A 220 17.41 6.96 -15.82
C VAL A 220 16.55 7.65 -14.76
N ILE A 221 17.18 8.26 -13.75
CA ILE A 221 16.49 9.00 -12.69
C ILE A 221 15.77 10.23 -13.26
N ARG A 222 16.38 10.92 -14.22
CA ARG A 222 15.78 12.08 -14.91
C ARG A 222 14.59 11.68 -15.78
N GLU A 223 14.64 10.54 -16.46
CA GLU A 223 13.57 10.05 -17.34
C GLU A 223 12.53 9.15 -16.66
N ALA A 224 12.69 8.92 -15.35
CA ALA A 224 11.89 7.98 -14.58
C ALA A 224 10.39 8.28 -14.66
N HIS A 225 10.02 9.56 -14.58
CA HIS A 225 8.62 9.97 -14.57
C HIS A 225 7.94 9.76 -15.92
N HIS A 226 8.67 9.91 -17.02
CA HIS A 226 8.19 9.59 -18.37
C HIS A 226 8.07 8.08 -18.57
N THR A 227 9.14 7.34 -18.26
CA THR A 227 9.22 5.89 -18.48
C THR A 227 8.19 5.13 -17.67
N ALA A 228 8.00 5.50 -16.40
CA ALA A 228 7.01 4.90 -15.51
C ALA A 228 5.58 5.42 -15.76
N GLY A 229 5.39 6.35 -16.70
CA GLY A 229 4.08 6.89 -17.05
C GLY A 229 3.38 7.59 -15.87
N LEU A 230 4.14 8.22 -14.97
CA LEU A 230 3.62 8.78 -13.73
C LEU A 230 2.50 9.80 -13.98
N ASP A 231 1.44 9.72 -13.18
CA ASP A 231 0.43 10.77 -13.16
C ASP A 231 0.96 12.03 -12.47
N ARG A 232 0.21 13.14 -12.58
CA ARG A 232 0.63 14.43 -12.04
C ARG A 232 0.82 14.42 -10.51
N GLY A 233 0.07 13.61 -9.76
CA GLY A 233 0.26 13.47 -8.32
C GLY A 233 1.56 12.74 -8.02
N ALA A 234 1.81 11.63 -8.70
CA ALA A 234 3.03 10.84 -8.60
C ALA A 234 4.29 11.62 -9.04
N VAL A 235 4.20 12.48 -10.07
CA VAL A 235 5.29 13.39 -10.46
C VAL A 235 5.65 14.34 -9.31
N GLN A 236 4.65 14.94 -8.65
CA GLN A 236 4.91 15.83 -7.52
C GLN A 236 5.51 15.07 -6.33
N GLU A 237 5.03 13.86 -6.05
CA GLU A 237 5.61 13.00 -5.03
C GLU A 237 7.06 12.61 -5.36
N TRP A 238 7.36 12.35 -6.64
CA TRP A 238 8.71 12.07 -7.09
C TRP A 238 9.66 13.24 -6.84
N ILE A 239 9.23 14.46 -7.22
CA ILE A 239 9.96 15.70 -6.91
C ILE A 239 10.18 15.85 -5.41
N ASN A 240 9.13 15.67 -4.59
CA ASN A 240 9.25 15.76 -3.13
C ASN A 240 10.22 14.72 -2.56
N SER A 241 10.28 13.53 -3.15
CA SER A 241 11.21 12.47 -2.77
C SER A 241 12.66 12.84 -3.08
N LEU A 242 12.93 13.40 -4.27
CA LEU A 242 14.24 13.94 -4.65
C LEU A 242 14.66 15.10 -3.73
N GLU A 243 13.76 16.04 -3.44
CA GLU A 243 14.02 17.17 -2.55
C GLU A 243 14.31 16.71 -1.11
N SER A 244 13.54 15.75 -0.61
CA SER A 244 13.78 15.14 0.70
C SER A 244 15.14 14.44 0.73
N PHE A 245 15.49 13.72 -0.34
CA PHE A 245 16.79 13.07 -0.45
C PHE A 245 17.93 14.10 -0.45
N LEU A 246 17.83 15.18 -1.24
CA LEU A 246 18.81 16.27 -1.24
C LEU A 246 18.97 16.89 0.14
N ARG A 247 17.85 17.25 0.80
CA ARG A 247 17.85 17.87 2.13
C ARG A 247 18.56 17.01 3.19
N ASN A 248 18.50 15.69 3.03
CA ASN A 248 19.12 14.74 3.95
C ASN A 248 20.58 14.38 3.60
N ALA A 249 21.20 14.99 2.58
CA ALA A 249 22.58 14.70 2.19
C ALA A 249 23.61 14.90 3.33
N PRO A 250 23.55 15.98 4.14
CA PRO A 250 24.52 16.16 5.23
C PRO A 250 24.47 15.05 6.27
N TYR A 251 23.27 14.53 6.58
CA TYR A 251 23.11 13.42 7.52
C TYR A 251 23.70 12.12 6.98
N ARG A 252 23.49 11.82 5.70
CA ARG A 252 24.06 10.60 5.06
C ARG A 252 25.58 10.64 4.97
N LEU A 253 26.15 11.81 4.65
CA LEU A 253 27.60 12.00 4.65
C LEU A 253 28.17 11.72 6.04
N ARG A 254 27.62 12.35 7.07
CA ARG A 254 28.02 12.15 8.46
C ARG A 254 27.90 10.69 8.89
N GLU A 255 26.83 10.02 8.49
CA GLU A 255 26.62 8.60 8.80
C GLU A 255 27.67 7.71 8.14
N ARG A 256 28.02 7.95 6.87
CA ARG A 256 29.10 7.22 6.19
C ARG A 256 30.46 7.48 6.83
N GLU A 257 30.77 8.72 7.19
CA GLU A 257 32.01 9.05 7.91
C GLU A 257 32.09 8.35 9.27
N LEU A 258 30.99 8.34 10.03
CA LEU A 258 30.92 7.63 11.30
C LEU A 258 31.11 6.13 11.13
N ARG A 259 30.46 5.52 10.13
CA ARG A 259 30.65 4.09 9.81
C ARG A 259 32.09 3.79 9.40
N ALA A 260 32.68 4.59 8.52
CA ALA A 260 34.07 4.43 8.11
C ALA A 260 35.04 4.53 9.30
N ARG A 261 34.80 5.47 10.22
CA ARG A 261 35.60 5.57 11.47
C ARG A 261 35.43 4.35 12.36
N LEU A 262 34.21 3.85 12.53
CA LEU A 262 33.94 2.64 13.32
C LEU A 262 34.54 1.39 12.67
N ASP A 263 34.51 1.27 11.35
CA ASP A 263 35.10 0.14 10.63
C ASP A 263 36.62 0.15 10.74
N VAL A 264 37.26 1.33 10.67
CA VAL A 264 38.69 1.49 10.98
C VAL A 264 39.00 1.08 12.43
N GLN A 265 38.20 1.54 13.40
CA GLN A 265 38.38 1.14 14.80
C GLN A 265 38.21 -0.38 15.00
N ARG A 266 37.23 -1.00 14.34
CA ARG A 266 37.03 -2.45 14.39
C ARG A 266 38.17 -3.23 13.74
N GLY A 267 38.72 -2.73 12.64
CA GLY A 267 39.91 -3.30 12.00
C GLY A 267 41.16 -3.21 12.86
N ILE A 268 41.30 -2.14 13.66
CA ILE A 268 42.39 -1.98 14.64
C ILE A 268 42.25 -2.94 15.83
N HIS A 269 41.04 -3.37 16.17
CA HIS A 269 40.78 -4.32 17.26
C HIS A 269 40.70 -5.80 16.81
N ALA A 270 41.03 -6.10 15.55
CA ALA A 270 40.95 -7.47 15.00
C ALA A 270 42.22 -8.30 15.18
N GLU A 271 43.33 -7.70 15.63
CA GLU A 271 44.52 -8.44 16.06
C GLU A 271 44.39 -8.74 17.56
N ILE A 272 43.83 -9.91 17.89
CA ILE A 272 44.09 -10.54 19.19
C ILE A 272 45.56 -10.97 19.13
N PRO A 273 46.44 -10.48 20.02
CA PRO A 273 47.82 -10.98 20.10
C PRO A 273 47.79 -12.52 20.21
N GLU A 274 48.67 -13.24 19.51
CA GLU A 274 48.70 -14.73 19.56
C GLU A 274 48.68 -15.26 21.01
N ASP A 275 49.34 -14.55 21.92
CA ASP A 275 49.40 -14.87 23.35
C ASP A 275 48.01 -14.90 24.05
N ASP A 276 47.03 -14.11 23.56
CA ASP A 276 45.66 -14.09 24.10
C ASP A 276 44.74 -15.14 23.43
N ALA A 277 45.11 -15.65 22.24
CA ALA A 277 44.39 -16.74 21.57
C ALA A 277 44.64 -18.09 22.28
N ASP A 278 45.89 -18.34 22.68
CA ASP A 278 46.28 -19.52 23.45
C ASP A 278 45.63 -19.56 24.85
N ALA A 279 45.46 -18.39 25.48
CA ALA A 279 44.78 -18.27 26.77
C ALA A 279 43.27 -18.54 26.70
N LEU A 280 42.64 -18.26 25.55
CA LEU A 280 41.22 -18.54 25.29
C LEU A 280 40.97 -20.02 24.95
N GLU A 281 41.91 -20.68 24.27
CA GLU A 281 41.82 -22.12 23.97
C GLU A 281 42.00 -22.97 25.24
N ALA A 282 42.77 -22.49 26.22
CA ALA A 282 42.91 -23.13 27.54
C ALA A 282 41.67 -23.03 28.44
N LEU A 283 40.65 -22.25 28.06
CA LEU A 283 39.40 -22.06 28.82
C LEU A 283 38.19 -22.80 28.23
N LEU A 284 38.34 -23.48 27.08
CA LEU A 284 37.33 -24.36 26.45
C LEU A 284 37.63 -25.84 26.75
#